data_AF-M3H7W3-F1
#
_entry.id   AF-M3H7W3-F1
#
_cell.length_a   1.000
_cell.length_b   1.000
_cell.length_c   1.000
_cell.angle_alpha   90.00
_cell.angle_beta   90.00
_cell.angle_gamma   90.00
#
_symmetry.space_group_name_H-M   'P 1'
#
loop_
_entity.id
_entity.type
_entity.pdbx_description
1 polymer ?
#
loop_
_entity_poly.entity_id
_entity_poly.type
_entity_poly.pdbx_seq_one_letter_code
_entity_poly.pdbx_strand_id
1 'polypeptide(L)'
;MKLKLSWVPNTLTLGNLTMGFSAMLVASEAGSRNGNELQAYTLAGFFILLAALCDGLDGMAARALHATSEIGADLDSLADLTAFGIAPGYLMYQMVLCEYKIDVFGKEDLFQSEC
;
A
#
# COMPACT_ATOMS: atom_id res chain seq x y z
N MET A 1 9.45 -26.07 -26.65
CA MET A 1 8.27 -25.29 -26.22
C MET A 1 8.62 -24.60 -24.90
N LYS A 2 9.00 -23.31 -24.91
CA LYS A 2 9.30 -22.57 -23.68
C LYS A 2 7.97 -22.31 -22.97
N LEU A 3 7.66 -23.06 -21.92
CA LEU A 3 6.47 -22.81 -21.10
C LEU A 3 6.56 -21.39 -20.54
N LYS A 4 5.59 -20.54 -20.92
CA LYS A 4 5.43 -19.18 -20.40
C LYS A 4 5.10 -19.27 -18.90
N LEU A 5 6.11 -19.33 -18.04
CA LEU A 5 5.96 -19.40 -16.59
C LEU A 5 6.02 -18.02 -15.90
N SER A 6 5.85 -16.94 -16.67
CA SER A 6 5.88 -15.54 -16.19
C SER A 6 4.62 -15.09 -15.43
N TRP A 7 3.51 -15.83 -15.52
CA TRP A 7 2.29 -15.60 -14.74
C TRP A 7 2.47 -15.73 -13.22
N VAL A 8 3.38 -16.58 -12.73
CA VAL A 8 3.61 -16.80 -11.29
C VAL A 8 4.14 -15.55 -10.58
N PRO A 9 5.26 -14.94 -11.02
CA PRO A 9 5.74 -13.69 -10.42
C PRO A 9 4.70 -12.57 -10.56
N ASN A 10 4.08 -12.41 -11.74
CA ASN A 10 3.07 -11.36 -11.94
C ASN A 10 1.86 -11.49 -10.99
N THR A 11 1.42 -12.70 -10.65
CA THR A 11 0.32 -12.88 -9.67
C THR A 11 0.74 -12.56 -8.24
N LEU A 12 2.01 -12.78 -7.89
CA LEU A 12 2.54 -12.41 -6.58
C LEU A 12 2.69 -10.89 -6.47
N THR A 13 3.14 -10.22 -7.52
CA THR A 13 3.20 -8.75 -7.60
C THR A 13 1.81 -8.11 -7.50
N LEU A 14 0.81 -8.71 -8.14
CA LEU A 14 -0.59 -8.29 -7.96
C LEU A 14 -1.09 -8.53 -6.52
N GLY A 15 -0.57 -9.56 -5.85
CA GLY A 15 -0.78 -9.82 -4.43
C GLY A 15 -0.17 -8.73 -3.54
N ASN A 16 1.06 -8.29 -3.83
CA ASN A 16 1.71 -7.15 -3.16
C ASN A 16 0.84 -5.89 -3.31
N LEU A 17 0.44 -5.57 -4.55
CA LEU A 17 -0.42 -4.42 -4.85
C LEU A 17 -1.75 -4.43 -4.08
N THR A 18 -2.43 -5.59 -4.04
CA THR A 18 -3.73 -5.72 -3.34
C THR A 18 -3.58 -5.63 -1.83
N MET A 19 -2.49 -6.14 -1.24
CA MET A 19 -2.16 -5.97 0.18
C MET A 19 -1.92 -4.49 0.51
N GLY A 20 -1.13 -3.78 -0.30
CA GLY A 20 -0.90 -2.34 -0.13
C GLY A 20 -2.19 -1.51 -0.24
N PHE A 21 -3.07 -1.84 -1.18
CA PHE A 21 -4.38 -1.17 -1.31
C PHE A 21 -5.32 -1.48 -0.14
N SER A 22 -5.33 -2.72 0.34
CA SER A 22 -6.12 -3.13 1.51
C SER A 22 -5.68 -2.41 2.79
N ALA A 23 -4.37 -2.17 2.94
CA ALA A 23 -3.85 -1.36 4.04
C ALA A 23 -4.46 0.06 4.06
N MET A 24 -4.55 0.70 2.88
CA MET A 24 -5.16 2.03 2.76
C MET A 24 -6.66 2.00 3.08
N LEU A 25 -7.40 1.00 2.61
CA LEU A 25 -8.83 0.85 2.94
C LEU A 25 -9.05 0.68 4.44
N VAL A 26 -8.27 -0.18 5.09
CA VAL A 26 -8.35 -0.38 6.55
C VAL A 26 -8.00 0.90 7.31
N ALA A 27 -6.99 1.64 6.85
CA ALA A 27 -6.62 2.94 7.44
C ALA A 27 -7.71 4.00 7.23
N SER A 28 -8.45 3.96 6.13
CA SER A 28 -9.56 4.89 5.87
C SER A 28 -10.77 4.64 6.78
N GLU A 29 -11.01 3.40 7.19
CA GLU A 29 -12.07 3.04 8.13
C GLU A 29 -11.70 3.32 9.60
N ALA A 30 -10.46 3.74 9.88
CA ALA A 30 -9.98 3.96 11.25
C ALA A 30 -10.81 5.02 12.00
N GLY A 31 -11.04 6.20 11.41
CA GLY A 31 -11.82 7.29 12.03
C GLY A 31 -13.32 6.99 12.17
N SER A 32 -13.86 6.08 11.34
CA SER A 32 -15.28 5.70 11.40
C SER A 32 -15.57 4.64 12.48
N ARG A 33 -14.57 3.84 12.86
CA ARG A 33 -14.71 2.78 13.87
C ARG A 33 -14.62 3.34 15.30
N ASN A 34 -15.76 3.87 15.76
CA ASN A 34 -16.14 4.20 17.14
C ASN A 34 -15.25 3.58 18.25
N GLY A 35 -14.06 4.17 18.49
CA GLY A 35 -13.16 3.83 19.59
C GLY A 35 -12.00 2.84 19.36
N ASN A 36 -11.75 2.32 18.15
CA ASN A 36 -10.70 1.30 17.91
C ASN A 36 -9.70 1.66 16.79
N GLU A 37 -9.36 2.94 16.65
CA GLU A 37 -8.41 3.47 15.65
C GLU A 37 -7.04 2.78 15.70
N LEU A 38 -6.51 2.55 16.91
CA LEU A 38 -5.21 1.88 17.11
C LEU A 38 -5.19 0.48 16.47
N GLN A 39 -6.30 -0.25 16.54
CA GLN A 39 -6.39 -1.58 15.95
C GLN A 39 -6.42 -1.52 14.41
N ALA A 40 -7.11 -0.53 13.84
CA ALA A 40 -7.16 -0.32 12.40
C ALA A 40 -5.77 0.03 11.84
N TYR A 41 -5.06 0.99 12.45
CA TYR A 41 -3.70 1.35 12.02
C TYR A 41 -2.70 0.20 12.19
N THR A 42 -2.82 -0.59 13.27
CA THR A 42 -1.98 -1.79 13.47
C THR A 42 -2.22 -2.82 12.37
N LEU A 43 -3.48 -3.06 12.00
CA LEU A 43 -3.84 -4.00 10.93
C LEU A 43 -3.36 -3.49 9.56
N ALA A 44 -3.50 -2.19 9.28
CA ALA A 44 -3.00 -1.57 8.07
C ALA A 44 -1.46 -1.70 7.95
N GLY A 45 -0.72 -1.48 9.06
CA GLY A 45 0.72 -1.73 9.11
C GLY A 45 1.08 -3.19 8.85
N PHE A 46 0.28 -4.14 9.35
CA PHE A 46 0.49 -5.57 9.09
C PHE A 46 0.29 -5.93 7.60
N PHE A 47 -0.69 -5.32 6.93
CA PHE A 47 -0.86 -5.48 5.49
C PHE A 47 0.34 -4.94 4.70
N ILE A 48 0.93 -3.81 5.09
CA ILE A 48 2.16 -3.28 4.45
C ILE A 48 3.33 -4.25 4.64
N LEU A 49 3.49 -4.84 5.82
CA LEU A 49 4.53 -5.86 6.07
C LEU A 49 4.32 -7.13 5.24
N LEU A 50 3.06 -7.56 5.07
CA LEU A 50 2.73 -8.69 4.19
C LEU A 50 3.00 -8.36 2.73
N ALA A 51 2.68 -7.14 2.30
CA ALA A 51 2.98 -6.63 0.96
C ALA A 51 4.50 -6.72 0.69
N ALA A 52 5.31 -6.28 1.65
CA ALA A 52 6.77 -6.38 1.59
C ALA A 52 7.31 -7.80 1.51
N LEU A 53 6.66 -8.75 2.19
CA LEU A 53 7.04 -10.15 2.11
C LEU A 53 6.72 -10.72 0.71
N CYS A 54 5.55 -10.38 0.15
CA CYS A 54 5.16 -10.80 -1.20
C CYS A 54 6.12 -10.26 -2.28
N ASP A 55 6.57 -9.02 -2.13
CA ASP A 55 7.57 -8.35 -2.99
C ASP A 55 8.98 -8.98 -2.91
N GLY A 56 9.35 -9.48 -1.73
CA GLY A 56 10.55 -10.30 -1.62
C GLY A 56 10.42 -11.61 -2.41
N LEU A 57 9.22 -12.20 -2.42
CA LEU A 57 8.95 -13.52 -2.97
C LEU A 57 8.78 -13.52 -4.50
N ASP A 58 8.14 -12.51 -5.09
CA ASP A 58 8.01 -12.41 -6.56
C ASP A 58 9.35 -12.10 -7.23
N GLY A 59 10.19 -11.24 -6.65
CA GLY A 59 11.55 -10.98 -7.12
C GLY A 59 12.43 -12.23 -7.04
N MET A 60 12.27 -13.06 -6.00
CA MET A 60 12.93 -14.36 -5.90
C MET A 60 12.40 -15.36 -6.93
N ALA A 61 11.09 -15.43 -7.13
CA ALA A 61 10.45 -16.32 -8.10
C ALA A 61 10.82 -15.96 -9.54
N ALA A 62 10.86 -14.67 -9.88
CA ALA A 62 11.27 -14.17 -11.19
C ALA A 62 12.73 -14.55 -11.52
N ARG A 63 13.63 -14.43 -10.54
CA ARG A 63 15.04 -14.86 -10.66
C ARG A 63 15.18 -16.37 -10.80
N ALA A 64 14.46 -17.15 -9.98
CA ALA A 64 14.53 -18.61 -9.99
C ALA A 64 13.95 -19.23 -11.26
N LEU A 65 12.91 -18.62 -11.84
CA LEU A 65 12.22 -19.13 -13.02
C LEU A 65 12.81 -18.60 -14.34
N HIS A 66 13.84 -17.73 -14.28
CA HIS A 66 14.34 -16.98 -15.45
C HIS A 66 13.22 -16.34 -16.27
N ALA A 67 12.15 -15.92 -15.59
CA ALA A 67 10.87 -15.55 -16.19
C ALA A 67 10.60 -14.05 -16.06
N THR A 68 11.64 -13.23 -16.26
CA THR A 68 11.54 -11.77 -16.26
C THR A 68 10.80 -11.29 -17.51
N SER A 69 9.71 -10.54 -17.32
CA SER A 69 8.97 -9.89 -18.41
C SER A 69 8.95 -8.38 -18.20
N GLU A 70 8.96 -7.61 -19.29
CA GLU A 70 8.95 -6.13 -19.24
C GLU A 70 7.71 -5.61 -18.52
N ILE A 71 6.53 -6.15 -18.84
CA ILE A 71 5.27 -5.85 -18.16
C ILE A 71 5.33 -6.21 -16.66
N GLY A 72 6.00 -7.30 -16.31
CA GLY A 72 6.18 -7.70 -14.91
C GLY A 72 7.03 -6.69 -14.13
N ALA A 73 8.08 -6.14 -14.76
CA ALA A 73 8.94 -5.14 -14.12
C ALA A 73 8.23 -3.78 -13.92
N ASP A 74 7.40 -3.36 -14.87
CA ASP A 74 6.57 -2.17 -14.70
C ASP A 74 5.53 -2.38 -13.59
N LEU A 75 4.94 -3.57 -13.51
CA LEU A 75 3.97 -3.93 -12.48
C LEU A 75 4.61 -3.99 -11.08
N ASP A 76 5.83 -4.52 -10.98
CA ASP A 76 6.67 -4.55 -9.78
C ASP A 76 6.87 -3.15 -9.23
N SER A 77 7.31 -2.23 -10.10
CA SER A 77 7.51 -0.82 -9.76
C SER A 77 6.22 -0.12 -9.28
N LEU A 78 5.06 -0.45 -9.87
CA LEU A 78 3.77 0.09 -9.44
C LEU A 78 3.31 -0.49 -8.10
N ALA A 79 3.55 -1.78 -7.87
CA ALA A 79 3.25 -2.45 -6.61
C ALA A 79 4.11 -1.89 -5.48
N ASP A 80 5.41 -1.73 -5.72
CA ASP A 80 6.37 -1.09 -4.82
C ASP A 80 5.97 0.33 -4.44
N LEU A 81 5.66 1.17 -5.45
CA LEU A 81 5.20 2.53 -5.22
C LEU A 81 3.95 2.55 -4.33
N THR A 82 3.02 1.62 -4.56
CA THR A 82 1.75 1.57 -3.82
C THR A 82 1.98 1.09 -2.38
N ALA A 83 2.71 -0.01 -2.19
CA ALA A 83 2.91 -0.65 -0.90
C ALA A 83 3.85 0.14 0.02
N PHE A 84 4.91 0.75 -0.53
CA PHE A 84 5.95 1.42 0.25
C PHE A 84 5.96 2.94 0.11
N GLY A 85 5.39 3.49 -0.96
CA GLY A 85 5.25 4.94 -1.14
C GLY A 85 3.91 5.44 -0.64
N ILE A 86 2.84 5.02 -1.32
CA ILE A 86 1.50 5.58 -1.14
C ILE A 86 0.87 5.12 0.17
N ALA A 87 0.88 3.80 0.47
CA ALA A 87 0.22 3.28 1.67
C ALA A 87 0.79 3.87 2.98
N PRO A 88 2.11 3.95 3.21
CA PRO A 88 2.67 4.59 4.40
C PRO A 88 2.39 6.09 4.45
N GLY A 89 2.44 6.78 3.30
CA GLY A 89 2.09 8.19 3.18
C GLY A 89 0.63 8.46 3.55
N TYR A 90 -0.29 7.59 3.11
CA TYR A 90 -1.70 7.65 3.47
C TYR A 90 -1.95 7.38 4.95
N LEU A 91 -1.25 6.41 5.55
CA LEU A 91 -1.30 6.17 7.00
C LEU A 91 -0.86 7.41 7.79
N MET A 92 0.26 8.02 7.39
CA MET A 92 0.75 9.26 8.03
C MET A 92 -0.25 10.41 7.87
N TYR A 93 -0.86 10.56 6.70
CA TYR A 93 -1.91 11.55 6.47
C TYR A 93 -3.09 11.35 7.42
N GLN A 94 -3.59 10.12 7.51
CA GLN A 94 -4.70 9.77 8.40
C GLN A 94 -4.37 10.00 9.88
N MET A 95 -3.17 9.62 10.33
CA MET A 95 -2.78 9.70 11.73
C MET A 95 -2.38 11.09 12.22
N VAL A 96 -1.77 11.91 11.35
CA VAL A 96 -1.13 13.17 11.77
C VAL A 96 -1.78 14.39 11.15
N LEU A 97 -2.16 14.31 9.87
CA LEU A 97 -2.61 15.48 9.12
C LEU A 97 -4.12 15.65 9.13
N CYS A 98 -4.91 14.58 9.34
CA CYS A 98 -6.36 14.72 9.24
C CYS A 98 -6.99 15.58 10.35
N GLU A 99 -6.38 15.63 11.54
CA GLU A 99 -6.82 16.52 12.63
C GLU A 99 -6.09 17.89 12.61
N TYR A 100 -5.11 18.07 11.71
CA TYR A 100 -4.28 19.26 11.73
C TYR A 100 -4.97 20.43 11.03
N LYS A 101 -5.43 21.39 11.82
CA LYS A 101 -5.97 22.67 11.32
C LYS A 101 -4.81 23.54 10.82
N ILE A 102 -4.61 23.61 9.50
CA ILE A 102 -3.63 24.51 8.90
C ILE A 102 -4.26 25.90 8.77
N ASP A 103 -3.84 26.82 9.63
CA ASP A 103 -4.13 28.25 9.48
C ASP A 103 -3.37 28.83 8.29
N VAL A 104 -4.07 29.03 7.17
CA VAL A 104 -3.50 29.70 5.99
C VAL A 104 -4.07 31.12 5.94
N PHE A 105 -3.25 32.11 6.32
CA PHE A 105 -3.61 33.54 6.40
C PHE A 105 -4.70 33.89 7.42
N GLY A 106 -4.73 33.22 8.57
CA GLY A 106 -5.68 33.51 9.65
C GLY A 106 -7.13 33.10 9.35
N LYS A 107 -7.32 32.18 8.40
CA LYS A 107 -8.56 31.44 8.20
C LYS A 107 -8.33 29.99 8.60
N GLU A 108 -8.97 29.58 9.70
CA GLU A 108 -8.84 28.27 10.35
C GLU A 108 -9.43 27.11 9.50
N ASP A 109 -10.18 27.39 8.43
CA ASP A 109 -11.10 26.41 7.82
C ASP A 109 -10.86 26.11 6.32
N LEU A 110 -9.69 26.43 5.75
CA LEU A 110 -9.45 26.20 4.31
C LEU A 110 -9.28 24.72 3.93
N PHE A 111 -8.95 23.87 4.91
CA PHE A 111 -8.88 22.42 4.75
C PHE A 111 -9.54 21.74 5.96
N GLN A 112 -10.87 21.76 6.02
CA GLN A 112 -11.61 20.78 6.83
C GLN A 112 -11.57 19.45 6.07
N SER A 113 -10.53 18.65 6.32
CA SER A 113 -10.55 17.25 5.95
C SER A 113 -11.57 16.54 6.84
N GLU A 114 -12.77 16.31 6.32
CA GLU A 114 -13.75 15.40 6.92
C GLU A 114 -13.22 13.96 6.80
N CYS A 115 -12.24 13.61 7.65
CA CYS A 115 -12.20 12.26 8.22
C CYS A 115 -13.20 12.22 9.39
#